data_AF-A0A831NX81-F1
#
_entry.id   AF-A0A831NX81-F1
#
_cell.length_a   1.000
_cell.length_b   1.000
_cell.length_c   1.000
_cell.angle_alpha   90.00
_cell.angle_beta   90.00
_cell.angle_gamma   90.00
#
_symmetry.space_group_name_H-M   'P 1'
#
loop_
_entity.id
_entity.type
_entity.pdbx_description
1 polymer ?
#
loop_
_entity_poly.entity_id
_entity_poly.type
_entity_poly.pdbx_seq_one_letter_code
_entity_poly.pdbx_strand_id
1 'polypeptide(L)' 'MSENFKAAKKLLVLCVDRDDDIGQVTRLKTPIVGRDNVLKAAIDFAI' A
#
# COMPACT_ATOMS: atom_id res chain seq x y z
N MET A 1 5.30 -7.71 -38.36
CA MET A 1 5.68 -7.23 -37.02
C MET A 1 4.41 -6.76 -36.32
N SER A 2 3.77 -7.59 -35.51
CA SER A 2 2.62 -7.16 -34.70
C SER A 2 3.09 -6.91 -33.27
N GLU A 3 3.29 -5.63 -32.95
CA GLU A 3 3.59 -5.18 -31.58
C GLU A 3 2.37 -5.45 -30.69
N ASN A 4 2.54 -6.35 -29.72
CA ASN A 4 1.50 -6.73 -28.79
C ASN A 4 1.48 -5.73 -27.63
N PHE A 5 0.78 -4.60 -27.79
CA PHE A 5 0.57 -3.62 -26.72
C PHE A 5 -0.38 -4.19 -25.66
N LYS A 6 0.13 -5.02 -24.76
CA LYS A 6 -0.55 -5.28 -23.48
C LYS A 6 -0.54 -3.97 -22.69
N ALA A 7 -1.68 -3.30 -22.63
CA ALA A 7 -1.88 -2.20 -21.69
C ALA A 7 -1.47 -2.67 -20.29
N ALA A 8 -0.43 -2.05 -19.72
CA ALA A 8 0.03 -2.39 -18.39
C ALA A 8 -1.15 -2.21 -17.42
N LYS A 9 -1.53 -3.28 -16.71
CA LYS A 9 -2.56 -3.21 -15.67
C LYS A 9 -2.15 -2.17 -14.64
N LYS A 10 -2.95 -1.11 -14.48
CA LYS A 10 -2.77 -0.14 -13.41
C LYS A 10 -3.40 -0.71 -12.14
N LEU A 11 -2.57 -0.97 -11.13
CA LEU A 11 -3.00 -1.50 -9.84
C LEU A 11 -2.84 -0.39 -8.77
N LEU A 12 -3.95 -0.02 -8.15
CA LEU A 12 -3.97 0.82 -6.96
C LEU A 12 -3.99 -0.09 -5.72
N VAL A 13 -3.09 0.17 -4.77
CA VAL A 13 -3.05 -0.53 -3.49
C VAL A 13 -3.35 0.48 -2.39
N LEU A 14 -4.30 0.14 -1.52
CA LEU A 14 -4.66 0.90 -0.33
C LEU A 14 -4.62 -0.01 0.90
N CYS A 15 -4.10 0.51 2.01
CA CYS A 15 -4.32 -0.05 3.34
C CYS A 15 -5.23 0.91 4.12
N VAL A 16 -6.38 0.41 4.55
CA VAL A 16 -7.36 1.14 5.37
C VAL A 16 -7.31 0.54 6.76
N ASP A 17 -7.04 1.40 7.75
CA ASP A 17 -6.86 1.03 9.15
C ASP A 17 -8.08 1.47 9.93
N ARG A 18 -9.03 0.55 10.12
CA ARG A 18 -10.37 0.88 10.63
C ARG A 18 -10.38 1.07 12.15
N ASP A 19 -9.57 0.30 12.84
CA ASP A 19 -9.38 0.28 14.28
C ASP A 19 -8.24 1.19 14.75
N ASP A 20 -7.50 1.81 13.81
CA ASP A 20 -6.38 2.72 14.06
C ASP A 20 -5.17 2.00 14.70
N ASP A 21 -5.05 0.69 14.54
CA ASP A 21 -3.95 -0.09 15.12
C ASP A 21 -2.60 0.30 14.48
N ILE A 22 -2.58 0.52 13.15
CA ILE A 22 -1.38 0.99 12.45
C ILE A 22 -1.03 2.40 12.93
N GLY A 23 -2.03 3.29 13.05
CA GLY A 23 -1.83 4.64 13.56
C GLY A 23 -1.29 4.67 14.99
N GLN A 24 -1.83 3.84 15.88
CA GLN A 24 -1.41 3.75 17.28
C GLN A 24 0.01 3.21 17.43
N VAL A 25 0.39 2.18 16.66
CA VAL A 25 1.71 1.54 16.75
C VAL A 25 2.79 2.34 16.00
N THR A 26 2.51 2.78 14.78
CA THR A 26 3.53 3.33 13.86
C THR A 26 3.49 4.86 13.73
N ARG A 27 2.43 5.52 14.22
CA ARG A 27 2.14 6.95 14.02
C ARG A 27 1.94 7.36 12.56
N LEU A 28 1.76 6.40 11.65
CA LEU A 28 1.44 6.67 10.25
C LEU A 28 -0.04 7.05 10.10
N LYS A 29 -0.32 7.98 9.18
CA LYS A 29 -1.71 8.32 8.83
C LYS A 29 -2.26 7.35 7.79
N THR A 30 -3.48 6.91 7.98
CA THR A 30 -4.22 6.05 7.05
C THR A 30 -5.32 6.85 6.33
N PRO A 31 -5.79 6.43 5.13
CA PRO A 31 -5.35 5.26 4.37
C PRO A 31 -3.97 5.42 3.73
N ILE A 32 -3.18 4.35 3.77
CA ILE A 32 -1.85 4.33 3.16
C ILE A 32 -2.00 3.93 1.69
N VAL A 33 -1.47 4.74 0.79
CA VAL A 33 -1.62 4.58 -0.65
C VAL A 33 -0.30 4.15 -1.28
N GLY A 34 -0.36 3.13 -2.14
CA GLY A 34 0.78 2.63 -2.92
C GLY A 34 1.43 1.40 -2.29
N ARG A 35 1.85 0.46 -3.14
CA ARG A 35 2.38 -0.85 -2.71
C ARG A 35 3.55 -0.72 -1.74
N ASP A 36 4.53 0.12 -2.06
CA ASP A 36 5.77 0.21 -1.27
C ASP A 36 5.54 0.92 0.07
N ASN A 37 4.63 1.90 0.11
CA ASN A 37 4.21 2.55 1.35
C ASN A 37 3.49 1.57 2.28
N VAL A 38 2.59 0.74 1.72
CA VAL A 38 1.91 -0.32 2.49
C VAL A 38 2.90 -1.36 3.01
N LEU A 39 3.87 -1.76 2.19
CA LEU A 39 4.91 -2.72 2.61
C LEU A 39 5.76 -2.16 3.76
N LYS A 40 6.18 -0.89 3.66
CA LYS A 40 6.94 -0.23 4.72
C LYS A 40 6.14 -0.16 6.02
N ALA A 41 4.89 0.27 5.97
CA ALA A 41 4.03 0.35 7.15
C ALA A 41 3.83 -1.01 7.82
N ALA A 42 3.72 -2.09 7.03
CA ALA A 42 3.62 -3.45 7.56
C ALA A 42 4.90 -3.91 8.28
N ILE A 43 6.08 -3.52 7.78
CA ILE A 43 7.37 -3.79 8.46
C ILE A 43 7.46 -2.98 9.75
N ASP A 44 7.14 -1.69 9.69
CA ASP A 44 7.18 -0.79 10.85
C ASP A 44 6.18 -1.25 11.96
N PHE A 45 5.04 -1.83 11.59
CA PHE A 45 4.04 -2.37 12.53
C PHE A 45 4.49 -3.67 13.22
N ALA A 46 5.39 -4.44 12.59
CA ALA A 46 5.81 -5.76 13.08
C ALA A 46 6.95 -5.72 14.11
N ILE A 47 7.55 -4.55 14.35
CA ILE A 47 8.69 -4.33 15.26
C ILE A 47 8.18 -3.70 16.57
#